data_AF-A0A2S5KR63-F1
#
_entry.id   AF-A0A2S5KR63-F1
#
_cell.length_a   1.000
_cell.length_b   1.000
_cell.length_c   1.000
_cell.angle_alpha   90.00
_cell.angle_beta   90.00
_cell.angle_gamma   90.00
#
_symmetry.space_group_name_H-M   'P 1'
#
loop_
_entity.id
_entity.type
_entity.pdbx_description
1 polymer ?
#
loop_
_entity_poly.entity_id
_entity_poly.type
_entity_poly.pdbx_seq_one_letter_code
_entity_poly.pdbx_strand_id
1 'polypeptide(L)'
;MVKIKFMLFTIISLPYFCLAGECKTNICIIDNVTESYKNEDDRLNIEYKKVREFLPDEKFLKVKEVQKLWIKYRDEKCSDTTYKASDTGEESKIDRVLCLSHMSSARSIELRMIYDSDFRNSINYVYSSFLRTGFDWKQRNKTTLENEYIDNNCRSLDSVIEGFDKEFCKERMSTP
;
A
#
# COMPACT_ATOMS: atom_id res chain seq x y z
N MET A 1 -47.99 -16.13 -58.09
CA MET A 1 -46.76 -16.74 -57.55
C MET A 1 -45.86 -15.63 -57.01
N VAL A 2 -45.80 -15.46 -55.69
CA VAL A 2 -44.98 -14.43 -55.03
C VAL A 2 -43.73 -15.09 -54.45
N LYS A 3 -42.54 -14.63 -54.84
CA LYS A 3 -41.26 -15.10 -54.30
C LYS A 3 -40.95 -14.34 -53.01
N ILE A 4 -41.00 -15.02 -51.86
CA ILE A 4 -40.58 -14.47 -50.57
C ILE A 4 -39.07 -14.70 -50.43
N LYS A 5 -38.29 -13.62 -50.40
CA LYS A 5 -36.85 -13.65 -50.09
C LYS A 5 -36.68 -13.80 -48.57
N PHE A 6 -36.05 -14.90 -48.15
CA PHE A 6 -35.56 -15.05 -46.77
C PHE A 6 -34.35 -14.15 -46.55
N MET A 7 -34.49 -13.12 -45.72
CA MET A 7 -33.38 -12.34 -45.18
C MET A 7 -32.80 -13.09 -43.97
N LEU A 8 -31.54 -13.50 -44.07
CA LEU A 8 -30.77 -14.05 -42.95
C LEU A 8 -30.38 -12.91 -42.01
N PHE A 9 -30.96 -12.90 -40.80
CA PHE A 9 -30.52 -12.05 -39.69
C PHE A 9 -29.25 -12.64 -39.08
N THR A 10 -28.11 -11.99 -39.31
CA THR A 10 -26.86 -12.25 -38.60
C THR A 10 -27.01 -11.81 -37.15
N ILE A 11 -27.00 -12.77 -36.23
CA ILE A 11 -26.95 -12.52 -34.78
C ILE A 11 -25.57 -11.96 -34.47
N ILE A 12 -25.50 -10.65 -34.23
CA ILE A 12 -24.30 -9.98 -33.74
C ILE A 12 -24.13 -10.42 -32.28
N SER A 13 -23.16 -11.29 -32.03
CA SER A 13 -22.70 -11.63 -30.68
C SER A 13 -22.09 -10.38 -30.06
N LEU A 14 -22.86 -9.68 -29.24
CA LEU A 14 -22.35 -8.61 -28.38
C LEU A 14 -21.27 -9.20 -27.45
N PRO A 15 -20.08 -8.59 -27.36
CA PRO A 15 -19.13 -8.97 -26.35
C PRO A 15 -19.78 -8.72 -24.99
N TYR A 16 -19.79 -9.75 -24.16
CA TYR A 16 -20.20 -9.65 -22.76
C TYR A 16 -19.30 -8.61 -22.08
N PHE A 17 -19.79 -7.37 -21.99
CA PHE A 17 -19.29 -6.41 -21.03
C PHE A 17 -19.58 -7.02 -19.66
N CYS A 18 -18.51 -7.41 -18.96
CA CYS A 18 -18.62 -7.87 -17.59
C CYS A 18 -19.07 -6.67 -16.73
N LEU A 19 -20.35 -6.66 -16.35
CA LEU A 19 -20.86 -5.78 -15.31
C LEU A 19 -20.17 -6.17 -14.00
N ALA A 20 -19.73 -5.17 -13.22
CA ALA A 20 -19.19 -5.37 -11.87
C ALA A 20 -20.21 -6.12 -11.01
N GLY A 21 -20.06 -7.44 -10.92
CA GLY A 21 -20.87 -8.33 -10.10
C GLY A 21 -20.30 -8.40 -8.69
N GLU A 22 -21.18 -8.37 -7.69
CA GLU A 22 -20.80 -8.62 -6.30
C GLU A 22 -20.08 -9.98 -6.17
N CYS A 23 -18.88 -9.93 -5.63
CA CYS A 23 -18.01 -11.07 -5.45
C CYS A 23 -18.44 -11.87 -4.21
N LYS A 24 -19.08 -13.04 -4.40
CA LYS A 24 -19.75 -13.79 -3.31
C LYS A 24 -18.99 -15.03 -2.82
N THR A 25 -17.83 -15.33 -3.37
CA THR A 25 -17.03 -16.53 -3.03
C THR A 25 -15.63 -16.14 -2.58
N ASN A 26 -15.05 -16.89 -1.63
CA ASN A 26 -13.67 -16.68 -1.16
C ASN A 26 -12.64 -16.61 -2.28
N ILE A 27 -12.78 -17.45 -3.32
CA ILE A 27 -11.86 -17.48 -4.48
C ILE A 27 -11.86 -16.13 -5.20
N CYS A 28 -13.04 -15.66 -5.60
CA CYS A 28 -13.18 -14.34 -6.23
C CYS A 28 -12.68 -13.21 -5.31
N ILE A 29 -12.92 -13.29 -3.98
CA ILE A 29 -12.46 -12.25 -3.04
C ILE A 29 -10.93 -12.23 -3.01
N ILE A 30 -10.30 -13.40 -2.91
CA ILE A 30 -8.84 -13.56 -2.95
C ILE A 30 -8.28 -12.98 -4.26
N ASP A 31 -8.91 -13.24 -5.40
CA ASP A 31 -8.46 -12.71 -6.70
C ASP A 31 -8.50 -11.17 -6.72
N ASN A 32 -9.61 -10.57 -6.26
CA ASN A 32 -9.76 -9.12 -6.20
C ASN A 32 -8.75 -8.46 -5.25
N VAL A 33 -8.54 -9.01 -4.04
CA VAL A 33 -7.54 -8.44 -3.11
C VAL A 33 -6.11 -8.66 -3.63
N THR A 34 -5.85 -9.74 -4.37
CA THR A 34 -4.56 -9.99 -5.01
C THR A 34 -4.29 -8.98 -6.12
N GLU A 35 -5.30 -8.66 -6.94
CA GLU A 35 -5.21 -7.59 -7.93
C GLU A 35 -4.98 -6.22 -7.27
N SER A 36 -5.72 -5.93 -6.19
CA SER A 36 -5.49 -4.70 -5.40
C SER A 36 -4.06 -4.62 -4.87
N TYR A 37 -3.51 -5.71 -4.34
CA TYR A 37 -2.12 -5.73 -3.89
C TYR A 37 -1.15 -5.47 -5.05
N LYS A 38 -1.34 -6.10 -6.22
CA LYS A 38 -0.50 -5.84 -7.40
C LYS A 38 -0.52 -4.36 -7.78
N ASN A 39 -1.69 -3.73 -7.79
CA ASN A 39 -1.82 -2.32 -8.11
C ASN A 39 -1.08 -1.43 -7.09
N GLU A 40 -1.14 -1.75 -5.80
CA GLU A 40 -0.40 -1.01 -4.77
C GLU A 40 1.12 -1.26 -4.84
N ASP A 41 1.57 -2.46 -5.22
CA ASP A 41 3.01 -2.75 -5.43
C ASP A 41 3.55 -2.06 -6.68
N ASP A 42 2.78 -2.00 -7.77
CA ASP A 42 3.11 -1.25 -8.97
C ASP A 42 3.22 0.25 -8.66
N ARG A 43 2.25 0.79 -7.90
CA ARG A 43 2.29 2.17 -7.41
C ARG A 43 3.54 2.41 -6.56
N LEU A 44 3.87 1.51 -5.63
CA LEU A 44 5.08 1.61 -4.82
C LEU A 44 6.34 1.69 -5.68
N ASN A 45 6.45 0.86 -6.71
CA ASN A 45 7.58 0.85 -7.63
C ASN A 45 7.67 2.16 -8.44
N ILE A 46 6.53 2.74 -8.81
CA ILE A 46 6.47 4.07 -9.46
C ILE A 46 7.00 5.14 -8.51
N GLU A 47 6.51 5.20 -7.27
CA GLU A 47 6.94 6.18 -6.28
C GLU A 47 8.43 6.04 -5.94
N TYR A 48 8.95 4.81 -5.84
CA TYR A 48 10.37 4.55 -5.64
C TYR A 48 11.24 5.08 -6.79
N LYS A 49 10.80 4.91 -8.04
CA LYS A 49 11.50 5.46 -9.22
C LYS A 49 11.51 6.98 -9.21
N LYS A 50 10.40 7.63 -8.87
CA LYS A 50 10.35 9.10 -8.73
C LYS A 50 11.32 9.60 -7.66
N VAL A 51 11.41 8.92 -6.52
CA VAL A 51 12.39 9.26 -5.47
C VAL A 51 13.82 9.09 -5.97
N ARG A 52 14.09 8.04 -6.76
CA ARG A 52 15.41 7.82 -7.38
C ARG A 52 15.81 8.97 -8.29
N GLU A 53 14.87 9.47 -9.10
CA GLU A 53 15.07 10.57 -10.04
C GLU A 53 15.18 11.94 -9.34
N PHE A 54 14.46 12.12 -8.23
CA PHE A 54 14.43 13.37 -7.48
C PHE A 54 15.67 13.59 -6.61
N LEU A 55 16.20 12.54 -5.99
CA LEU A 55 17.31 12.65 -5.03
C LEU A 55 18.68 12.48 -5.70
N PRO A 56 19.70 13.26 -5.27
CA PRO A 56 21.10 12.94 -5.55
C PRO A 56 21.47 11.53 -5.06
N ASP A 57 22.42 10.89 -5.74
CA ASP A 57 22.83 9.50 -5.48
C ASP A 57 23.15 9.21 -4.01
N GLU A 58 23.89 10.10 -3.35
CA GLU A 58 24.25 9.96 -1.94
C GLU A 58 23.01 9.92 -1.03
N LYS A 59 22.02 10.79 -1.29
CA LYS A 59 20.77 10.83 -0.54
C LYS A 59 19.91 9.62 -0.85
N PHE A 60 19.85 9.20 -2.11
CA PHE A 60 19.09 8.03 -2.53
C PHE A 60 19.61 6.72 -1.90
N LEU A 61 20.93 6.57 -1.71
CA LEU A 61 21.50 5.38 -1.05
C LEU A 61 20.89 5.15 0.34
N LYS A 62 20.63 6.21 1.10
CA LYS A 62 19.97 6.12 2.41
C LYS A 62 18.54 5.59 2.28
N VAL A 63 17.77 6.13 1.34
CA VAL A 63 16.41 5.66 1.05
C VAL A 63 16.40 4.20 0.57
N LYS A 64 17.38 3.79 -0.23
CA LYS A 64 17.53 2.42 -0.72
C LYS A 64 17.75 1.42 0.42
N GLU A 65 18.60 1.74 1.39
CA GLU A 65 18.82 0.86 2.54
C GLU A 65 17.55 0.77 3.42
N VAL A 66 16.86 1.88 3.63
CA VAL A 66 15.54 1.87 4.30
C VAL A 66 14.53 1.03 3.52
N GLN A 67 14.51 1.09 2.19
CA GLN A 67 13.60 0.29 1.37
C GLN A 67 13.84 -1.21 1.57
N LYS A 68 15.11 -1.65 1.65
CA LYS A 68 15.43 -3.05 1.96
C LYS A 68 14.98 -3.45 3.36
N LEU A 69 15.17 -2.58 4.35
CA LEU A 69 14.70 -2.81 5.71
C LEU A 69 13.18 -2.90 5.78
N TRP A 70 12.48 -2.02 5.05
CA TRP A 70 11.03 -2.06 4.90
C TRP A 70 10.54 -3.39 4.29
N ILE A 71 11.21 -3.90 3.25
CA ILE A 71 10.86 -5.20 2.65
C ILE A 71 10.92 -6.30 3.71
N LYS A 72 12.01 -6.36 4.50
CA LYS A 72 12.14 -7.33 5.60
C LYS A 72 11.02 -7.19 6.62
N TYR A 73 10.73 -5.95 7.03
CA TYR A 73 9.66 -5.66 7.98
C TYR A 73 8.28 -6.07 7.46
N ARG A 74 7.96 -5.73 6.20
CA ARG A 74 6.72 -6.14 5.53
C ARG A 74 6.59 -7.66 5.51
N ASP A 75 7.64 -8.36 5.09
CA ASP A 75 7.60 -9.81 4.91
C ASP A 75 7.46 -10.54 6.25
N GLU A 76 8.07 -10.04 7.33
CA GLU A 76 7.86 -10.55 8.69
C GLU A 76 6.44 -10.26 9.18
N LYS A 77 5.98 -9.01 9.04
CA LYS A 77 4.66 -8.58 9.51
C LYS A 77 3.52 -9.28 8.78
N CYS A 78 3.66 -9.49 7.47
CA CYS A 78 2.69 -10.17 6.61
C CYS A 78 3.06 -11.64 6.37
N SER A 79 3.79 -12.27 7.29
CA SER A 79 4.20 -13.66 7.17
C SER A 79 3.04 -14.64 7.34
N ASP A 80 3.18 -15.84 6.80
CA ASP A 80 2.24 -16.95 7.05
C ASP A 80 2.23 -17.36 8.53
N THR A 81 3.30 -17.05 9.28
CA THR A 81 3.34 -17.28 10.73
C THR A 81 2.50 -16.27 11.50
N THR A 82 2.24 -15.08 10.95
CA THR A 82 1.33 -14.09 11.52
C THR A 82 -0.11 -14.34 11.08
N TYR A 83 -0.31 -14.76 9.83
CA TYR A 83 -1.61 -15.04 9.23
C TYR A 83 -1.78 -16.54 8.98
N LYS A 84 -1.90 -17.32 10.07
CA LYS A 84 -1.99 -18.77 9.97
C LYS A 84 -3.40 -19.21 9.60
N ALA A 85 -3.49 -20.17 8.68
CA ALA A 85 -4.76 -20.84 8.37
C ALA A 85 -5.39 -21.56 9.58
N SER A 86 -4.60 -21.88 10.61
CA SER A 86 -5.11 -22.43 11.87
C SER A 86 -5.97 -21.45 12.65
N ASP A 87 -5.82 -20.15 12.42
CA ASP A 87 -6.41 -19.11 13.26
C ASP A 87 -7.74 -18.62 12.65
N THR A 88 -7.79 -18.42 11.32
CA THR A 88 -8.97 -17.88 10.60
C THR A 88 -9.38 -18.69 9.36
N GLY A 89 -8.80 -19.87 9.12
CA GLY A 89 -9.16 -20.71 7.97
C GLY A 89 -8.71 -20.11 6.63
N GLU A 90 -9.56 -20.20 5.59
CA GLU A 90 -9.25 -19.65 4.25
C GLU A 90 -9.10 -18.13 4.22
N GLU A 91 -9.71 -17.42 5.19
CA GLU A 91 -9.63 -15.97 5.29
C GLU A 91 -8.23 -15.47 5.64
N SER A 92 -7.39 -16.31 6.28
CA SER A 92 -5.98 -16.00 6.55
C SER A 92 -5.20 -15.56 5.29
N LYS A 93 -5.54 -16.13 4.13
CA LYS A 93 -4.94 -15.74 2.85
C LYS A 93 -5.39 -14.35 2.41
N ILE A 94 -6.66 -14.02 2.61
CA ILE A 94 -7.23 -12.70 2.32
C ILE A 94 -6.54 -11.67 3.21
N ASP A 95 -6.50 -11.90 4.52
CA ASP A 95 -5.90 -11.00 5.49
C ASP A 95 -4.42 -10.75 5.22
N ARG A 96 -3.68 -11.80 4.85
CA ARG A 96 -2.27 -11.68 4.46
C ARG A 96 -2.08 -10.80 3.23
N VAL A 97 -2.90 -10.98 2.20
CA VAL A 97 -2.83 -10.17 0.98
C VAL A 97 -3.23 -8.72 1.26
N LEU A 98 -4.23 -8.50 2.11
CA LEU A 98 -4.60 -7.17 2.59
C LEU A 98 -3.46 -6.50 3.39
N CYS A 99 -2.75 -7.25 4.23
CA CYS A 99 -1.55 -6.77 4.92
C CYS A 99 -0.50 -6.26 3.91
N LEU A 100 -0.19 -7.06 2.88
CA LEU A 100 0.77 -6.69 1.84
C LEU A 100 0.32 -5.44 1.07
N SER A 101 -0.97 -5.35 0.73
CA SER A 101 -1.58 -4.20 0.06
C SER A 101 -1.45 -2.93 0.90
N HIS A 102 -1.86 -2.98 2.17
CA HIS A 102 -1.79 -1.83 3.08
C HIS A 102 -0.35 -1.39 3.34
N MET A 103 0.57 -2.33 3.55
CA MET A 103 1.99 -2.02 3.75
C MET A 103 2.60 -1.34 2.52
N SER A 104 2.24 -1.79 1.31
CA SER A 104 2.73 -1.21 0.05
C SER A 104 2.14 0.18 -0.20
N SER A 105 0.86 0.37 0.13
CA SER A 105 0.20 1.68 0.03
C SER A 105 0.80 2.70 1.01
N ALA A 106 0.97 2.30 2.28
CA ALA A 106 1.60 3.14 3.30
C ALA A 106 3.03 3.54 2.88
N ARG A 107 3.81 2.60 2.35
CA ARG A 107 5.15 2.90 1.86
C ARG A 107 5.16 3.83 0.65
N SER A 108 4.20 3.69 -0.27
CA SER A 108 4.04 4.61 -1.41
C SER A 108 3.80 6.04 -0.94
N ILE A 109 2.99 6.23 0.11
CA ILE A 109 2.75 7.55 0.72
C ILE A 109 4.06 8.12 1.28
N GLU A 110 4.80 7.33 2.05
CA GLU A 110 6.08 7.78 2.63
C GLU A 110 7.12 8.18 1.56
N LEU A 111 7.23 7.41 0.48
CA LEU A 111 8.13 7.74 -0.64
C LEU A 111 7.70 9.03 -1.33
N ARG A 112 6.39 9.21 -1.57
CA ARG A 112 5.86 10.42 -2.18
C ARG A 112 6.13 11.67 -1.35
N MET A 113 6.08 11.56 -0.02
CA MET A 113 6.40 12.67 0.90
C MET A 113 7.82 13.22 0.71
N ILE A 114 8.75 12.46 0.09
CA ILE A 114 10.12 12.92 -0.15
C ILE A 114 10.16 14.02 -1.22
N TYR A 115 9.43 13.86 -2.31
CA TYR A 115 9.54 14.74 -3.48
C TYR A 115 8.35 15.71 -3.66
N ASP A 116 7.23 15.45 -2.98
CA ASP A 116 6.00 16.24 -3.09
C ASP A 116 5.71 16.95 -1.76
N SER A 117 6.11 18.22 -1.66
CA SER A 117 5.95 19.03 -0.44
C SER A 117 4.50 19.30 -0.09
N ASP A 118 3.65 19.52 -1.08
CA ASP A 118 2.24 19.84 -0.87
C ASP A 118 1.50 18.61 -0.34
N PHE A 119 1.79 17.44 -0.92
CA PHE A 119 1.31 16.17 -0.40
C PHE A 119 1.80 15.92 1.03
N ARG A 120 3.10 16.11 1.30
CA ARG A 120 3.66 15.98 2.65
C ARG A 120 2.96 16.89 3.66
N ASN A 121 2.76 18.16 3.32
CA ASN A 121 2.08 19.13 4.18
C ASN A 121 0.63 18.74 4.43
N SER A 122 -0.07 18.23 3.41
CA SER A 122 -1.44 17.74 3.53
C SER A 122 -1.54 16.55 4.49
N ILE A 123 -0.62 15.58 4.39
CA ILE A 123 -0.57 14.42 5.30
C ILE A 123 -0.28 14.89 6.73
N ASN A 124 0.67 15.80 6.93
CA ASN A 124 0.98 16.35 8.24
C ASN A 124 -0.23 17.06 8.84
N TYR A 125 -0.94 17.88 8.05
CA TYR A 125 -2.16 18.55 8.49
C TYR A 125 -3.26 17.58 8.92
N VAL A 126 -3.51 16.53 8.14
CA VAL A 126 -4.51 15.50 8.47
C VAL A 126 -4.13 14.81 9.78
N TYR A 127 -2.87 14.39 9.93
CA TYR A 127 -2.41 13.72 11.13
C TYR A 127 -2.47 14.62 12.37
N SER A 128 -2.01 15.87 12.28
CA SER A 128 -2.14 16.85 13.38
C SER A 128 -3.59 17.16 13.73
N SER A 129 -4.51 17.11 12.77
CA SER A 129 -5.94 17.28 13.01
C SER A 129 -6.54 16.06 13.70
N PHE A 130 -6.10 14.86 13.33
CA PHE A 130 -6.46 13.63 14.02
C PHE A 130 -6.00 13.63 15.48
N LEU A 131 -4.74 13.98 15.76
CA LEU A 131 -4.21 14.05 17.13
C LEU A 131 -5.01 15.01 18.03
N ARG A 132 -5.53 16.11 17.46
CA ARG A 132 -6.37 17.07 18.18
C ARG A 132 -7.74 16.52 18.61
N THR A 133 -8.18 15.41 18.06
CA THR A 133 -9.42 14.75 18.50
C THR A 133 -9.28 14.08 19.86
N GLY A 134 -8.06 13.94 20.39
CA GLY A 134 -7.81 13.28 21.67
C GLY A 134 -7.96 11.75 21.60
N PHE A 135 -7.95 11.17 20.40
CA PHE A 135 -7.98 9.73 20.21
C PHE A 135 -6.68 9.11 20.76
N ASP A 136 -6.79 8.40 21.88
CA ASP A 136 -5.67 7.68 22.48
C ASP A 136 -5.56 6.28 21.88
N TRP A 137 -4.54 6.10 21.05
CA TRP A 137 -4.19 4.77 20.58
C TRP A 137 -3.50 4.00 21.69
N LYS A 138 -4.14 2.92 22.15
CA LYS A 138 -3.49 1.99 23.07
C LYS A 138 -2.19 1.52 22.45
N GLN A 139 -1.06 1.90 23.04
CA GLN A 139 0.25 1.54 22.51
C GLN A 139 0.35 0.01 22.48
N ARG A 140 0.56 -0.54 21.27
CA ARG A 140 0.93 -1.93 21.11
C ARG A 140 2.44 -2.08 21.19
N ASN A 141 2.89 -3.23 21.70
CA ASN A 141 4.29 -3.58 21.64
C ASN A 141 4.69 -3.77 20.18
N LYS A 142 5.66 -2.97 19.74
CA LYS A 142 6.28 -3.08 18.42
C LYS A 142 7.37 -4.13 18.45
N THR A 143 7.57 -4.82 17.33
CA THR A 143 8.71 -5.74 17.22
C THR A 143 10.02 -4.94 17.13
N THR A 144 11.15 -5.60 17.41
CA THR A 144 12.46 -4.98 17.23
C THR A 144 12.66 -4.50 15.79
N LEU A 145 12.25 -5.31 14.80
CA LEU A 145 12.36 -4.97 13.39
C LEU A 145 11.47 -3.79 13.01
N GLU A 146 10.26 -3.69 13.58
CA GLU A 146 9.38 -2.55 13.38
C GLU A 146 10.00 -1.25 13.92
N ASN A 147 10.55 -1.27 15.15
CA ASN A 147 11.24 -0.11 15.71
C ASN A 147 12.46 0.29 14.88
N GLU A 148 13.25 -0.69 14.45
CA GLU A 148 14.41 -0.45 13.60
C GLU A 148 14.01 0.20 12.27
N TYR A 149 12.93 -0.28 11.64
CA TYR A 149 12.37 0.31 10.43
C TYR A 149 11.95 1.77 10.66
N ILE A 150 11.14 2.04 11.69
CA ILE A 150 10.65 3.39 12.00
C ILE A 150 11.82 4.36 12.23
N ASP A 151 12.78 3.97 13.05
CA ASP A 151 13.92 4.82 13.39
C ASP A 151 14.79 5.13 12.17
N ASN A 152 15.11 4.12 11.35
CA ASN A 152 15.93 4.32 10.16
C ASN A 152 15.16 5.10 9.08
N ASN A 153 13.85 4.88 8.93
CA ASN A 153 13.03 5.62 7.99
C ASN A 153 12.98 7.11 8.35
N CYS A 154 12.59 7.45 9.58
CA CYS A 154 12.51 8.83 10.01
C CYS A 154 13.87 9.53 10.00
N ARG A 155 14.96 8.84 10.35
CA ARG A 155 16.33 9.37 10.20
C ARG A 155 16.72 9.61 8.74
N SER A 156 16.34 8.71 7.84
CA SER A 156 16.59 8.91 6.40
C SER A 156 15.82 10.11 5.88
N LEU A 157 14.55 10.25 6.23
CA LEU A 157 13.70 11.38 5.83
C LEU A 157 14.26 12.72 6.34
N ASP A 158 14.65 12.79 7.61
CA ASP A 158 15.34 13.93 8.23
C ASP A 158 16.61 14.34 7.47
N SER A 159 17.34 13.37 6.91
CA SER A 159 18.56 13.65 6.16
C SER A 159 18.34 14.06 4.70
N VAL A 160 17.15 13.82 4.12
CA VAL A 160 16.88 14.09 2.70
C VAL A 160 15.89 15.23 2.48
N ILE A 161 15.01 15.49 3.44
CA ILE A 161 14.01 16.56 3.42
C ILE A 161 14.45 17.67 4.38
N GLU A 162 14.63 18.88 3.87
CA GLU A 162 14.97 20.03 4.70
C GLU A 162 13.82 20.41 5.64
N GLY A 163 14.13 20.70 6.91
CA GLY A 163 13.15 21.08 7.93
C GLY A 163 12.17 19.95 8.32
N PHE A 164 12.52 18.69 8.04
CA PHE A 164 11.67 17.55 8.37
C PHE A 164 11.64 17.29 9.88
N ASP A 165 10.44 17.11 10.42
CA ASP A 165 10.27 16.77 11.84
C ASP A 165 10.35 15.24 12.04
N LYS A 166 11.53 14.79 12.47
CA LYS A 166 11.80 13.38 12.76
C LYS A 166 10.94 12.82 13.89
N GLU A 167 10.66 13.60 14.93
CA GLU A 167 9.89 13.10 16.08
C GLU A 167 8.41 12.97 15.71
N PHE A 168 7.87 13.94 14.97
CA PHE A 168 6.53 13.85 14.39
C PHE A 168 6.40 12.66 13.41
N CYS A 169 7.44 12.37 12.64
CA CYS A 169 7.50 11.16 11.81
C CYS A 169 7.38 9.88 12.65
N LYS A 170 8.13 9.78 13.75
CA LYS A 170 8.10 8.61 14.64
C LYS A 170 6.74 8.45 15.31
N GLU A 171 6.11 9.55 15.73
CA GLU A 171 4.77 9.56 16.30
C GLU A 171 3.75 9.02 15.29
N ARG A 172 3.76 9.57 14.06
CA ARG A 172 2.90 9.13 12.96
C ARG A 172 3.06 7.65 12.64
N MET A 173 4.28 7.17 12.50
CA MET A 173 4.55 5.76 12.20
C MET A 173 4.34 4.85 13.42
N SER A 174 4.27 5.42 14.62
CA SER A 174 4.06 4.68 15.86
C SER A 174 2.59 4.41 16.17
N THR A 175 1.70 5.10 15.45
CA THR A 175 0.26 4.96 15.56
C THR A 175 -0.17 3.61 14.93
N PRO A 176 -1.06 2.82 15.58
CA PRO A 176 -1.51 1.52 15.09
C PRO A 176 -2.08 1.51 13.68
#